data_AF-A0A1F0DXB0-F1
#
_entry.id   AF-A0A1F0DXB0-F1
#
_cell.length_a   1.000
_cell.length_b   1.000
_cell.length_c   1.000
_cell.angle_alpha   90.00
_cell.angle_beta   90.00
_cell.angle_gamma   90.00
#
_symmetry.space_group_name_H-M   'P 1'
#
loop_
_entity.id
_entity.type
_entity.pdbx_description
1 polymer ?
#
loop_
_entity_poly.entity_id
_entity_poly.type
_entity_poly.pdbx_seq_one_letter_code
_entity_poly.pdbx_strand_id
1 'polypeptide(L)'
;MESIQQELLKKLSNESSINEIQSYIKEVMQIRGFNKEKPSDKILLLVEEVGELAKAIRKNESNLGIDKTKEYNYSSIESEIADVFIVLLSICDILNIDLFKAFLDKEEENIKRIWSVNK
;
A
#
# COMPACT_ATOMS: atom_id res chain seq x y z
N MET A 1 4.10 -16.66 23.46
CA MET A 1 3.87 -15.24 23.79
C MET A 1 3.62 -14.56 22.45
N GLU A 2 2.46 -13.91 22.28
CA GLU A 2 2.16 -13.23 21.02
C GLU A 2 3.10 -12.02 20.85
N SER A 3 3.45 -11.68 19.61
CA SER A 3 4.26 -10.49 19.37
C SER A 3 3.42 -9.23 19.58
N ILE A 4 4.05 -8.12 19.97
CA ILE A 4 3.37 -6.82 20.13
C ILE A 4 2.58 -6.45 18.86
N GLN A 5 3.11 -6.77 17.68
CA GLN A 5 2.41 -6.55 16.41
C GLN A 5 1.13 -7.38 16.26
N GLN A 6 1.09 -8.61 16.78
CA GLN A 6 -0.12 -9.44 16.78
C GLN A 6 -1.22 -8.84 17.66
N GLU A 7 -0.85 -8.32 18.84
CA GLU A 7 -1.79 -7.64 19.73
C GLU A 7 -2.34 -6.36 19.11
N LEU A 8 -1.49 -5.58 18.41
CA LEU A 8 -1.92 -4.40 17.67
C LEU A 8 -2.87 -4.75 16.52
N LEU A 9 -2.59 -5.83 15.78
CA LEU A 9 -3.43 -6.26 14.67
C LEU A 9 -4.84 -6.64 15.14
N LYS A 10 -4.96 -7.29 16.30
CA LYS A 10 -6.25 -7.66 16.90
C LYS A 10 -7.15 -6.48 17.26
N LYS A 11 -6.59 -5.26 17.32
CA LYS A 11 -7.37 -4.03 17.56
C LYS A 11 -8.07 -3.53 16.29
N LEU A 12 -7.63 -3.97 15.11
CA LEU A 12 -8.28 -3.64 13.85
C LEU A 12 -9.49 -4.55 13.62
N SER A 13 -10.52 -4.00 12.99
CA SER A 13 -11.74 -4.69 12.59
C SER A 13 -12.14 -4.29 11.17
N ASN A 14 -13.20 -4.88 10.65
CA ASN A 14 -13.84 -4.50 9.40
C ASN A 14 -14.45 -3.08 9.41
N GLU A 15 -14.56 -2.45 10.58
CA GLU A 15 -15.06 -1.09 10.77
C GLU A 15 -13.93 -0.08 10.99
N SER A 16 -12.67 -0.54 11.03
CA SER A 16 -11.53 0.35 11.25
C SER A 16 -11.42 1.40 10.15
N SER A 17 -11.33 2.64 10.57
CA SER A 17 -11.04 3.78 9.73
C SER A 17 -9.62 3.75 9.20
N ILE A 18 -9.38 4.46 8.09
CA ILE A 18 -8.04 4.65 7.54
C ILE A 18 -7.08 5.28 8.56
N ASN A 19 -7.57 6.14 9.47
CA ASN A 19 -6.75 6.77 10.51
C ASN A 19 -6.31 5.76 11.58
N GLU A 20 -7.15 4.79 11.92
CA GLU A 20 -6.78 3.68 12.80
C GLU A 20 -5.75 2.77 12.13
N ILE A 21 -5.89 2.51 10.83
CA ILE A 21 -4.90 1.74 10.06
C ILE A 21 -3.57 2.50 9.97
N GLN A 22 -3.59 3.81 9.71
CA GLN A 22 -2.37 4.64 9.74
C GLN A 22 -1.68 4.59 11.10
N SER A 23 -2.46 4.63 12.20
CA SER A 23 -1.95 4.52 13.56
C SER A 23 -1.32 3.13 13.80
N TYR A 24 -1.96 2.06 13.32
CA TYR A 24 -1.37 0.71 13.36
C TYR A 24 -0.04 0.64 12.61
N ILE A 25 0.04 1.16 11.39
CA ILE A 25 1.27 1.14 10.59
C ILE A 25 2.39 1.92 11.27
N LYS A 26 2.10 3.09 11.84
CA LYS A 26 3.07 3.87 12.62
C LYS A 26 3.69 3.07 13.75
N GLU A 27 2.86 2.41 14.57
CA GLU A 27 3.34 1.56 15.67
C GLU A 27 4.17 0.38 15.16
N VAL A 28 3.74 -0.26 14.06
CA VAL A 28 4.51 -1.35 13.42
C VAL A 28 5.86 -0.87 12.90
N MET A 29 5.94 0.32 12.31
CA MET A 29 7.22 0.90 11.86
C MET A 29 8.16 1.16 13.03
N GLN A 30 7.65 1.58 14.18
CA GLN A 30 8.45 1.75 15.40
C GLN A 30 8.97 0.41 15.93
N ILE A 31 8.11 -0.62 16.00
CA ILE A 31 8.48 -1.97 16.45
C ILE A 31 9.58 -2.56 15.56
N ARG A 32 9.50 -2.32 14.25
CA ARG A 32 10.49 -2.81 13.26
C ARG A 32 11.74 -1.93 13.19
N GLY A 33 11.76 -0.77 13.84
CA GLY A 33 12.87 0.19 13.77
C GLY A 33 12.97 0.94 12.44
N PHE A 34 11.93 0.91 11.62
CA PHE A 34 11.86 1.56 10.30
C PHE A 34 11.41 3.03 10.36
N ASN A 35 11.06 3.52 11.55
CA ASN A 35 10.69 4.93 11.78
C ASN A 35 11.84 5.93 11.58
N LYS A 36 13.06 5.45 11.29
CA LYS A 36 14.25 6.28 11.02
C LYS A 36 14.60 6.37 9.53
N GLU A 37 13.88 5.64 8.68
CA GLU A 37 14.11 5.63 7.24
C GLU A 37 13.73 6.96 6.61
N LYS A 38 14.43 7.36 5.55
CA LYS A 38 14.11 8.61 4.85
C LYS A 38 12.95 8.39 3.89
N PRO A 39 12.22 9.46 3.51
CA PRO A 39 11.22 9.38 2.43
C PRO A 39 11.81 8.82 1.12
N SER A 40 13.08 9.13 0.83
CA SER A 40 13.81 8.62 -0.34
C SER A 40 14.03 7.10 -0.30
N ASP A 41 14.10 6.50 0.87
CA ASP A 41 14.32 5.06 1.01
C ASP A 41 12.98 4.34 0.85
N LYS A 42 11.92 4.88 1.47
CA LYS A 42 10.57 4.33 1.32
C LYS A 42 10.00 4.45 -0.09
N ILE A 43 10.33 5.49 -0.85
CA ILE A 43 9.86 5.57 -2.24
C ILE A 43 10.47 4.47 -3.11
N LEU A 44 11.69 4.02 -2.81
CA LEU A 44 12.30 2.87 -3.51
C LEU A 44 11.51 1.59 -3.21
N LEU A 45 11.14 1.36 -1.94
CA LEU A 45 10.28 0.25 -1.56
C LEU A 45 8.91 0.35 -2.26
N LEU A 46 8.30 1.54 -2.33
CA LEU A 46 7.02 1.69 -3.02
C LEU A 46 7.11 1.31 -4.50
N VAL A 47 8.21 1.68 -5.16
CA VAL A 47 8.45 1.31 -6.57
C VAL A 47 8.66 -0.20 -6.72
N GLU A 48 9.31 -0.84 -5.75
CA GLU A 48 9.46 -2.30 -5.71
C GLU A 48 8.09 -3.00 -5.63
N GLU A 49 7.25 -2.63 -4.67
CA GLU A 49 5.90 -3.21 -4.51
C GLU A 49 5.01 -2.94 -5.75
N VAL A 50 5.10 -1.75 -6.34
CA VAL A 50 4.38 -1.44 -7.59
C VAL A 50 4.88 -2.30 -8.75
N GLY A 51 6.18 -2.63 -8.79
CA GLY A 51 6.75 -3.54 -9.77
C GLY A 51 6.27 -4.98 -9.60
N GLU A 52 6.16 -5.44 -8.35
CA GLU A 52 5.59 -6.75 -8.01
C GLU A 52 4.10 -6.83 -8.39
N LEU A 53 3.33 -5.79 -8.06
CA LEU A 53 1.94 -5.63 -8.50
C LEU A 53 1.80 -5.66 -10.03
N ALA A 54 2.63 -4.91 -10.75
CA ALA A 54 2.61 -4.90 -12.22
C ALA A 54 2.92 -6.30 -12.80
N LYS A 55 3.85 -7.03 -12.17
CA LYS A 55 4.17 -8.42 -12.55
C LYS A 55 3.02 -9.38 -12.27
N ALA A 56 2.28 -9.19 -11.17
CA ALA A 56 1.09 -9.99 -10.83
C ALA A 56 -0.06 -9.74 -11.82
N ILE A 57 -0.40 -8.46 -12.09
CA ILE A 57 -1.44 -8.08 -13.06
C ILE A 57 -1.12 -8.60 -14.46
N ARG A 58 0.11 -8.34 -14.94
CA ARG A 58 0.54 -8.76 -16.29
C ARG A 58 0.30 -10.26 -16.52
N LYS A 59 0.59 -11.09 -15.54
CA LYS A 59 0.41 -12.55 -15.66
C LYS A 59 -1.06 -12.98 -15.63
N ASN A 60 -1.91 -12.27 -14.90
CA ASN A 60 -3.34 -12.57 -14.82
C ASN A 60 -4.04 -12.19 -16.13
N GLU A 61 -3.69 -11.05 -16.73
CA GLU A 61 -4.31 -10.56 -17.97
C GLU A 61 -3.75 -11.20 -19.23
N SER A 62 -2.50 -11.69 -19.22
CA SER A 62 -1.84 -12.11 -20.45
C SER A 62 -1.99 -13.60 -20.78
N ASN A 63 -2.52 -13.88 -21.99
CA ASN A 63 -2.22 -15.09 -22.78
C ASN A 63 -0.79 -15.06 -23.40
N LEU A 64 0.07 -14.11 -23.00
CA LEU A 64 1.47 -14.08 -23.42
C LEU A 64 2.14 -15.35 -22.91
N GLY A 65 2.93 -16.02 -23.74
CA GLY A 65 3.56 -17.30 -23.42
C GLY A 65 4.31 -17.24 -22.08
N ILE A 66 3.64 -17.67 -21.01
CA ILE A 66 4.25 -17.85 -19.71
C ILE A 66 4.94 -19.20 -19.78
N ASP A 67 6.22 -19.24 -19.43
CA ASP A 67 6.92 -20.49 -19.23
C ASP A 67 6.20 -21.27 -18.13
N LYS A 68 5.42 -22.29 -18.52
CA LYS A 68 4.62 -23.13 -17.61
C LYS A 68 5.46 -23.85 -16.57
N THR A 69 6.78 -23.94 -16.77
CA THR A 69 7.71 -24.50 -15.78
C THR A 69 8.00 -23.54 -14.61
N LYS A 70 7.62 -22.27 -14.73
CA LYS A 70 7.76 -21.22 -13.69
C LYS A 70 6.44 -20.91 -12.98
N GLU A 71 5.45 -21.80 -13.01
CA GLU A 71 4.15 -21.67 -12.30
C GLU A 71 4.26 -21.70 -10.77
N TYR A 72 5.45 -21.74 -10.19
CA TYR A 72 5.64 -21.91 -8.76
C TYR A 72 5.79 -20.57 -8.03
N ASN A 73 4.85 -20.32 -7.10
CA ASN A 73 4.90 -19.35 -5.99
C ASN A 73 5.00 -17.87 -6.36
N TYR A 74 3.93 -17.28 -6.92
CA TYR A 74 3.79 -15.81 -6.93
C TYR A 74 2.71 -15.37 -5.96
N SER A 75 2.92 -14.22 -5.32
CA SER A 75 1.89 -13.53 -4.55
C SER A 75 0.71 -13.18 -5.45
N SER A 76 -0.48 -13.10 -4.84
CA SER A 76 -1.69 -12.70 -5.55
C SER A 76 -1.73 -11.19 -5.79
N ILE A 77 -2.57 -10.74 -6.74
CA ILE A 77 -2.78 -9.30 -6.98
C ILE A 77 -3.25 -8.62 -5.68
N GLU A 78 -4.09 -9.28 -4.89
CA GLU A 78 -4.59 -8.77 -3.61
C GLU A 78 -3.45 -8.57 -2.59
N SER A 79 -2.49 -9.49 -2.53
CA SER A 79 -1.30 -9.35 -1.67
C SER A 79 -0.48 -8.13 -2.07
N GLU A 80 -0.15 -8.03 -3.37
CA GLU A 80 0.70 -6.95 -3.87
C GLU A 80 0.03 -5.57 -3.74
N ILE A 81 -1.30 -5.48 -3.91
CA ILE A 81 -2.06 -4.26 -3.61
C ILE A 81 -1.93 -3.90 -2.13
N ALA A 82 -2.01 -4.88 -1.23
CA ALA A 82 -1.88 -4.65 0.20
C ALA A 82 -0.47 -4.18 0.57
N ASP A 83 0.57 -4.72 -0.06
CA ASP A 83 1.96 -4.31 0.16
C ASP A 83 2.20 -2.87 -0.32
N VAL A 84 1.72 -2.52 -1.52
CA VAL A 84 1.72 -1.11 -2.02
C VAL A 84 1.03 -0.18 -1.02
N PHE A 85 -0.13 -0.58 -0.50
CA PHE A 85 -0.87 0.22 0.47
C PHE A 85 -0.11 0.39 1.79
N ILE A 86 0.46 -0.68 2.35
CA ILE A 86 1.26 -0.65 3.58
C ILE A 86 2.46 0.30 3.43
N VAL A 87 3.19 0.21 2.32
CA VAL A 87 4.34 1.08 2.07
C VAL A 87 3.91 2.52 1.89
N LEU A 88 2.81 2.79 1.17
CA LEU A 88 2.23 4.13 1.05
C LEU A 88 1.87 4.74 2.41
N LEU A 89 1.23 3.98 3.30
CA LEU A 89 0.91 4.46 4.65
C LEU A 89 2.17 4.73 5.48
N SER A 90 3.23 3.93 5.30
CA SER A 90 4.51 4.18 5.97
C SER A 90 5.17 5.48 5.50
N ILE A 91 5.04 5.83 4.22
CA ILE A 91 5.49 7.13 3.67
C ILE A 91 4.67 8.26 4.29
N CYS A 92 3.36 8.08 4.44
CA CYS A 92 2.49 9.07 5.07
C CYS A 92 2.92 9.34 6.52
N ASP A 93 3.29 8.31 7.29
CA ASP A 93 3.81 8.50 8.66
C ASP A 93 5.10 9.33 8.69
N ILE A 94 6.09 8.99 7.85
CA ILE A 94 7.38 9.71 7.80
C ILE A 94 7.18 11.17 7.38
N LEU A 95 6.27 11.44 6.45
CA LEU A 95 5.97 12.79 5.97
C LEU A 95 4.95 13.53 6.85
N ASN A 96 4.45 12.90 7.92
CA ASN A 96 3.41 13.44 8.79
C ASN A 96 2.14 13.87 8.03
N ILE A 97 1.66 12.97 7.16
CA ILE A 97 0.47 13.16 6.30
C ILE A 97 -0.71 12.36 6.88
N ASP A 98 -1.83 13.04 7.08
CA ASP A 98 -3.15 12.43 7.24
C ASP A 98 -3.67 12.07 5.84
N LEU A 99 -3.72 10.78 5.52
CA LEU A 99 -4.07 10.32 4.17
C LEU A 99 -5.53 10.58 3.85
N PHE A 100 -6.43 10.43 4.84
CA PHE A 100 -7.86 10.66 4.60
C PHE A 100 -8.15 12.12 4.30
N LYS A 101 -7.54 13.02 5.07
CA LYS A 101 -7.65 14.45 4.82
C LYS A 101 -7.06 14.81 3.44
N ALA A 102 -5.85 14.32 3.14
CA ALA A 102 -5.22 14.57 1.84
C ALA A 102 -6.07 14.06 0.66
N PHE A 103 -6.73 12.92 0.83
CA PHE A 103 -7.69 12.38 -0.13
C PHE A 103 -8.91 13.30 -0.30
N LEU A 104 -9.56 13.72 0.79
CA LEU A 104 -10.72 14.61 0.73
C LEU A 104 -10.39 15.95 0.07
N ASP A 105 -9.32 16.60 0.51
CA ASP A 105 -8.83 17.85 -0.07
C ASP A 105 -8.59 17.70 -1.58
N LYS A 106 -8.05 16.53 -2.00
CA LYS A 106 -7.80 16.25 -3.41
C LYS A 106 -9.07 16.01 -4.22
N GLU A 107 -10.04 15.30 -3.66
CA GLU A 107 -11.31 15.02 -4.33
C GLU A 107 -12.15 16.28 -4.50
N GLU A 108 -12.11 17.22 -3.54
CA GLU A 108 -12.75 18.53 -3.69
C GLU A 108 -12.20 19.34 -4.89
N GLU A 109 -10.91 19.19 -5.20
CA GLU A 109 -10.32 19.74 -6.42
C GLU A 109 -10.76 18.95 -7.67
N ASN A 110 -10.76 17.61 -7.59
CA ASN A 110 -11.05 16.75 -8.73
C ASN A 110 -12.49 16.91 -9.23
N ILE A 111 -13.47 17.11 -8.34
CA ILE A 111 -14.87 17.33 -8.69
C ILE A 111 -15.07 18.62 -9.51
N LYS A 112 -14.19 19.60 -9.36
CA LYS A 112 -14.24 20.86 -10.12
C LYS A 112 -13.64 20.74 -11.52
N ARG A 113 -13.01 19.59 -11.86
CA ARG A 113 -12.36 19.38 -13.15
C ARG A 113 -13.39 19.00 -14.22
N ILE A 114 -13.23 19.59 -15.40
CA ILE A 114 -13.99 19.24 -16.59
C ILE A 114 -13.13 18.32 -17.45
N TRP A 115 -13.59 17.08 -17.65
CA TRP A 115 -12.87 16.09 -18.44
C TRP A 115 -13.38 16.11 -19.88
N SER A 116 -12.48 16.34 -20.84
CA SER A 116 -12.78 16.15 -22.25
C SER A 116 -12.62 14.66 -22.56
N VAL A 117 -13.71 13.91 -22.57
CA VAL A 117 -13.69 12.51 -23.02
C VAL A 117 -13.93 12.52 -24.53
N ASN A 118 -12.88 12.35 -25.32
CA ASN A 118 -13.05 12.01 -26.73
C ASN A 118 -13.67 10.61 -26.78
N LYS A 119 -14.93 10.53 -27.18
CA LYS A 119 -15.60 9.26 -27.51
C LYS A 119 -15.09 8.70 -28.82
#